data_AF-M1C027-F1
#
_entry.id   AF-M1C027-F1
#
_cell.length_a   1.000
_cell.length_b   1.000
_cell.length_c   1.000
_cell.angle_alpha   90.00
_cell.angle_beta   90.00
_cell.angle_gamma   90.00
#
_symmetry.space_group_name_H-M   'P 1'
#
loop_
_entity.id
_entity.type
_entity.pdbx_description
1 polymer ?
#
loop_
_entity_poly.entity_id
_entity_poly.type
_entity_poly.pdbx_seq_one_letter_code
_entity_poly.pdbx_strand_id
1 'polypeptide(L)'
;MAEEFKYSCNTASETLQWIHAIINFIAPYRYFLDAHVVNFFKDRLWEPVDKEWMDCLRKESVGNLLRIPSGVVQDHWPGSLKEFILTLRSLSLSREQADFQEFSGMHIASLNNVLAQGMNHKKKHEVEALSALVSLVAKQVGARTVVDVGAGQGYLAQVLAFDYQLSVIAIDACSHHGKITDARAERIRKHYAAKMRKNCSEQREFSVPKTVTCRVLSSDTLSALSNSPVENDHAGNQHLSQKCSVSQPSRLAEDILPSRSYSDSTLVIAGLHACGDLSVTMLRWVPYFILCSFLNLMRW
;
A
#
# COMPACT_ATOMS: atom_id res chain seq x y z
N MET A 1 -16.26 -13.90 26.14
CA MET A 1 -15.23 -14.91 25.79
C MET A 1 -14.43 -14.31 24.66
N ALA A 2 -13.10 -14.22 24.80
CA ALA A 2 -12.25 -13.72 23.72
C ALA A 2 -12.42 -14.65 22.51
N GLU A 3 -12.92 -14.12 21.39
CA GLU A 3 -13.02 -14.85 20.15
C GLU A 3 -11.60 -15.05 19.60
N GLU A 4 -11.09 -16.27 19.62
CA GLU A 4 -9.84 -16.60 18.97
C GLU A 4 -9.99 -16.41 17.47
N PHE A 5 -9.23 -15.46 16.91
CA PHE A 5 -9.05 -15.37 15.46
C PHE A 5 -8.40 -16.67 14.99
N LYS A 6 -9.06 -17.35 14.05
CA LYS A 6 -8.61 -18.67 13.52
C LYS A 6 -7.28 -18.59 12.75
N TYR A 7 -6.87 -17.40 12.34
CA TYR A 7 -5.68 -17.18 11.51
C TYR A 7 -4.79 -16.10 12.13
N SER A 8 -3.48 -16.25 11.94
CA SER A 8 -2.45 -15.34 12.42
C SER A 8 -1.52 -14.93 11.26
N CYS A 9 -0.75 -13.86 11.47
CA CYS A 9 0.29 -13.42 10.56
C CYS A 9 1.70 -13.48 11.20
N ASN A 10 1.90 -14.34 12.20
CA ASN A 10 3.17 -14.42 12.94
C ASN A 10 4.29 -14.99 12.06
N THR A 11 3.95 -15.89 11.13
CA THR A 11 4.88 -16.46 10.16
C THR A 11 4.37 -16.29 8.73
N ALA A 12 5.29 -16.39 7.77
CA ALA A 12 4.94 -16.37 6.34
C ALA A 12 4.01 -17.54 5.96
N SER A 13 4.19 -18.72 6.58
CA SER A 13 3.35 -19.89 6.34
C SER A 13 1.92 -19.69 6.84
N GLU A 14 1.74 -19.17 8.06
CA GLU A 14 0.40 -18.86 8.60
C GLU A 14 -0.29 -17.78 7.76
N THR A 15 0.45 -16.74 7.36
CA THR A 15 -0.05 -15.69 6.48
C THR A 15 -0.53 -16.27 5.14
N LEU A 16 0.25 -17.16 4.53
CA LEU A 16 -0.12 -17.81 3.27
C LEU A 16 -1.36 -18.70 3.42
N GLN A 17 -1.46 -19.44 4.52
CA GLN A 17 -2.65 -20.23 4.82
C GLN A 17 -3.90 -19.35 4.97
N TRP A 18 -3.77 -18.20 5.65
CA TRP A 18 -4.86 -17.24 5.77
C TRP A 18 -5.27 -16.68 4.41
N ILE A 19 -4.32 -16.30 3.56
CA ILE A 19 -4.58 -15.83 2.19
C ILE A 19 -5.34 -16.89 1.40
N HIS A 20 -4.90 -18.16 1.43
CA HIS A 20 -5.60 -19.25 0.75
C HIS A 20 -7.01 -19.47 1.29
N ALA A 21 -7.21 -19.37 2.62
CA ALA A 21 -8.53 -19.48 3.21
C ALA A 21 -9.48 -18.37 2.73
N ILE A 22 -9.00 -17.13 2.65
CA ILE A 22 -9.76 -16.00 2.10
C ILE A 22 -10.10 -16.27 0.62
N ILE A 23 -9.11 -16.65 -0.20
CA ILE A 23 -9.31 -16.93 -1.64
C ILE A 23 -10.36 -18.02 -1.85
N ASN A 24 -10.26 -19.12 -1.10
CA ASN A 24 -11.19 -20.24 -1.21
C ASN A 24 -12.61 -19.83 -0.79
N PHE A 25 -12.74 -19.02 0.26
CA PHE A 25 -14.04 -18.52 0.73
C PHE A 25 -14.70 -17.58 -0.29
N ILE A 26 -13.93 -16.69 -0.92
CA ILE A 26 -14.49 -15.71 -1.87
C ILE A 26 -14.69 -16.27 -3.29
N ALA A 27 -14.05 -17.40 -3.63
CA ALA A 27 -14.09 -17.99 -4.97
C ALA A 27 -15.53 -18.21 -5.52
N PRO A 28 -16.50 -18.72 -4.74
CA PRO A 28 -17.88 -18.86 -5.20
C PRO A 28 -18.56 -17.52 -5.52
N TYR A 29 -18.09 -16.43 -4.93
CA TYR A 29 -18.67 -15.08 -5.04
C TYR A 29 -17.92 -14.16 -6.02
N ARG A 30 -17.02 -14.71 -6.86
CA ARG A 30 -16.26 -13.90 -7.84
C ARG A 30 -17.15 -13.10 -8.78
N TYR A 31 -18.30 -13.63 -9.15
CA TYR A 31 -19.28 -12.90 -9.97
C TYR A 31 -19.70 -11.56 -9.34
N PHE A 32 -19.65 -11.46 -8.02
CA PHE A 32 -19.97 -10.25 -7.27
C PHE A 32 -18.74 -9.34 -7.09
N LEU A 33 -17.57 -9.94 -6.89
CA LEU A 33 -16.32 -9.23 -6.58
C LEU A 33 -15.62 -8.64 -7.80
N ASP A 34 -15.62 -9.37 -8.91
CA ASP A 34 -14.94 -8.97 -10.15
C ASP A 34 -15.79 -8.01 -11.00
N ALA A 35 -17.06 -7.81 -10.62
CA ALA A 35 -17.96 -6.93 -11.33
C ALA A 35 -17.76 -5.46 -10.94
N HIS A 36 -17.72 -4.58 -11.93
CA HIS A 36 -17.71 -3.14 -11.68
C HIS A 36 -19.04 -2.71 -11.05
N VAL A 37 -19.02 -1.92 -9.97
CA VAL A 37 -20.24 -1.55 -9.22
C VAL A 37 -21.35 -0.95 -10.08
N VAL A 38 -20.98 -0.21 -11.14
CA VAL A 38 -21.96 0.39 -12.08
C VAL A 38 -22.71 -0.66 -12.91
N ASN A 39 -22.15 -1.86 -13.05
CA ASN A 39 -22.77 -2.97 -13.77
C ASN A 39 -23.71 -3.78 -12.89
N PHE A 40 -23.80 -3.48 -11.58
CA PHE A 40 -24.65 -4.23 -10.66
C PHE A 40 -26.09 -4.37 -11.16
N PHE A 41 -26.66 -3.26 -11.65
CA PHE A 41 -28.03 -3.24 -12.18
C PHE A 41 -28.15 -3.77 -13.60
N LYS A 42 -27.15 -3.50 -14.44
CA LYS A 42 -27.14 -3.94 -15.84
C LYS A 42 -27.05 -5.47 -15.93
N ASP A 43 -26.16 -6.05 -15.14
CA ASP A 43 -25.84 -7.48 -15.17
C ASP A 43 -26.66 -8.27 -14.15
N ARG A 44 -27.57 -7.59 -13.42
CA ARG A 44 -28.51 -8.16 -12.45
C ARG A 44 -27.81 -9.06 -11.43
N LEU A 45 -26.72 -8.56 -10.84
CA LEU A 45 -25.83 -9.33 -9.96
C LEU A 45 -26.48 -9.80 -8.64
N TRP A 46 -27.71 -9.38 -8.35
CA TRP A 46 -28.51 -9.92 -7.24
C TRP A 46 -29.16 -11.26 -7.57
N GLU A 47 -29.36 -11.62 -8.84
CA GLU A 47 -30.05 -12.86 -9.23
C GLU A 47 -29.35 -14.13 -8.75
N PRO A 48 -28.01 -14.23 -8.73
CA PRO A 48 -27.30 -15.39 -8.21
C PRO A 48 -27.22 -15.44 -6.68
N VAL A 49 -27.62 -14.37 -5.97
CA VAL A 49 -27.62 -14.36 -4.50
C VAL A 49 -28.71 -15.30 -4.00
N ASP A 50 -28.42 -16.02 -2.91
CA ASP A 50 -29.37 -16.91 -2.26
C ASP A 50 -30.71 -16.20 -1.99
N LYS A 51 -31.81 -16.86 -2.37
CA LYS A 51 -33.16 -16.28 -2.29
C LYS A 51 -33.60 -16.04 -0.85
N GLU A 52 -33.26 -16.95 0.07
CA GLU A 52 -33.58 -16.79 1.49
C GLU A 52 -32.82 -15.60 2.08
N TRP A 53 -31.58 -15.38 1.63
CA TRP A 53 -30.80 -14.21 2.06
C TRP A 53 -31.48 -12.93 1.57
N MET A 54 -31.84 -12.86 0.30
CA MET A 54 -32.51 -11.70 -0.29
C MET A 54 -33.88 -11.41 0.35
N ASP A 55 -34.68 -12.44 0.60
CA ASP A 55 -36.00 -12.31 1.20
C ASP A 55 -35.93 -11.84 2.66
N CYS A 56 -34.92 -12.30 3.39
CA CYS A 56 -34.63 -11.84 4.74
C CYS A 56 -34.12 -10.39 4.75
N LEU A 57 -33.05 -10.11 4.00
CA LEU A 57 -32.36 -8.81 4.03
C LEU A 57 -33.22 -7.66 3.46
N ARG A 58 -34.14 -7.94 2.52
CA ARG A 58 -35.06 -6.92 1.99
C ARG A 58 -36.04 -6.39 3.04
N LYS A 59 -36.34 -7.19 4.06
CA LYS A 59 -37.28 -6.83 5.15
C LYS A 59 -36.56 -6.27 6.37
N GLU A 60 -35.23 -6.26 6.35
CA GLU A 60 -34.41 -5.89 7.48
C GLU A 60 -34.29 -4.36 7.62
N SER A 61 -34.12 -3.89 8.86
CA SER A 61 -33.90 -2.47 9.11
C SER A 61 -32.54 -2.02 8.59
N VAL A 62 -32.44 -0.76 8.13
CA VAL A 62 -31.17 -0.17 7.69
C VAL A 62 -30.10 -0.26 8.77
N GLY A 63 -30.47 -0.09 10.04
CA GLY A 63 -29.56 -0.20 11.17
C GLY A 63 -28.89 -1.58 11.27
N ASN A 64 -29.64 -2.65 11.04
CA ASN A 64 -29.09 -4.01 11.05
C ASN A 64 -28.28 -4.32 9.79
N LEU A 65 -28.70 -3.82 8.61
CA LEU A 65 -27.94 -3.96 7.36
C LEU A 65 -26.54 -3.32 7.46
N LEU A 66 -26.43 -2.14 8.08
CA LEU A 66 -25.16 -1.44 8.27
C LEU A 66 -24.19 -2.17 9.22
N ARG A 67 -24.69 -3.10 10.04
CA ARG A 67 -23.87 -3.86 11.00
C ARG A 67 -23.35 -5.19 10.44
N ILE A 68 -23.77 -5.60 9.23
CA ILE A 68 -23.28 -6.80 8.56
C ILE A 68 -21.75 -6.80 8.41
N PRO A 69 -21.08 -5.71 7.96
CA PRO A 69 -19.62 -5.68 7.86
C PRO A 69 -18.89 -5.78 9.21
N SER A 70 -19.58 -5.53 10.31
CA SER A 70 -19.07 -5.71 11.68
C SER A 70 -19.25 -7.15 12.18
N GLY A 71 -19.84 -8.04 11.37
CA GLY A 71 -20.06 -9.44 11.72
C GLY A 71 -21.25 -9.67 12.67
N VAL A 72 -22.15 -8.69 12.80
CA VAL A 72 -23.34 -8.83 13.65
C VAL A 72 -24.44 -9.58 12.89
N VAL A 73 -25.00 -10.60 13.54
CA VAL A 73 -26.10 -11.41 13.02
C VAL A 73 -27.36 -11.23 13.85
N GLN A 74 -28.52 -11.53 13.26
CA GLN A 74 -29.81 -11.55 13.97
C GLN A 74 -30.35 -12.98 14.06
N ASP A 75 -31.11 -13.28 15.11
CA ASP A 75 -31.61 -14.63 15.37
C ASP A 75 -32.51 -15.16 14.24
N HIS A 76 -33.37 -14.29 13.70
CA HIS A 76 -34.32 -14.60 12.62
C HIS A 76 -33.69 -14.76 11.24
N TRP A 77 -32.38 -14.52 11.10
CA TRP A 77 -31.71 -14.69 9.80
C TRP A 77 -31.50 -16.17 9.46
N PRO A 78 -31.52 -16.54 8.16
CA PRO A 78 -31.21 -17.89 7.70
C PRO A 78 -29.87 -18.40 8.24
N GLY A 79 -29.79 -19.71 8.54
CA GLY A 79 -28.58 -20.33 9.08
C GLY A 79 -27.36 -20.13 8.18
N SER A 80 -27.52 -20.31 6.88
CA SER A 80 -26.47 -20.12 5.87
C SER A 80 -25.94 -18.68 5.80
N LEU A 81 -26.82 -17.69 5.99
CA LEU A 81 -26.42 -16.27 6.03
C LEU A 81 -25.61 -15.96 7.29
N LYS A 82 -26.04 -16.49 8.45
CA LYS A 82 -25.29 -16.33 9.71
C LYS A 82 -23.90 -16.96 9.60
N GLU A 83 -23.82 -18.16 9.05
CA GLU A 83 -22.55 -18.86 8.80
C GLU A 83 -21.63 -18.06 7.86
N PHE A 84 -22.18 -17.53 6.76
CA PHE A 84 -21.42 -16.68 5.84
C PHE A 84 -20.82 -15.46 6.54
N ILE A 85 -21.62 -14.72 7.33
CA ILE A 85 -21.18 -13.49 8.01
C ILE A 85 -20.14 -13.81 9.09
N LEU A 86 -20.35 -14.86 9.88
CA LEU A 86 -19.40 -15.27 10.93
C LEU A 86 -18.08 -15.78 10.33
N THR A 87 -18.15 -16.52 9.22
CA THR A 87 -16.96 -16.98 8.50
C THR A 87 -16.19 -15.78 7.93
N LEU A 88 -16.88 -14.83 7.28
CA LEU A 88 -16.29 -13.60 6.78
C LEU A 88 -15.62 -12.78 7.90
N ARG A 89 -16.26 -12.71 9.07
CA ARG A 89 -15.68 -12.06 10.26
C ARG A 89 -14.40 -12.75 10.73
N SER A 90 -14.40 -14.09 10.79
CA SER A 90 -13.22 -14.87 11.21
C SER A 90 -12.04 -14.79 10.23
N LEU A 91 -12.32 -14.53 8.95
CA LEU A 91 -11.33 -14.35 7.90
C LEU A 91 -10.87 -12.90 7.75
N SER A 92 -11.58 -11.94 8.35
CA SER A 92 -11.25 -10.53 8.25
C SER A 92 -10.01 -10.21 9.07
N LEU A 93 -9.11 -9.40 8.50
CA LEU A 93 -8.00 -8.81 9.26
C LEU A 93 -8.57 -8.05 10.46
N SER A 94 -7.95 -8.22 11.64
CA SER A 94 -8.32 -7.45 12.82
C SER A 94 -8.25 -5.96 12.49
N ARG A 95 -9.34 -5.26 12.79
CA ARG A 95 -9.45 -3.81 12.64
C ARG A 95 -9.27 -3.09 13.96
N GLU A 96 -8.91 -3.82 15.01
CA GLU A 96 -8.60 -3.23 16.31
C GLU A 96 -7.37 -2.35 16.18
N GLN A 97 -7.40 -1.21 16.89
CA GLN A 97 -6.25 -0.32 16.93
C GLN A 97 -5.14 -1.04 17.69
N ALA A 98 -4.05 -1.37 17.01
CA ALA A 98 -2.85 -1.85 17.66
C ALA A 98 -2.36 -0.76 18.63
N ASP A 99 -2.06 -1.14 19.87
CA ASP A 99 -1.41 -0.23 20.81
C ASP A 99 0.03 -0.01 20.32
N PHE A 100 0.39 1.25 20.07
CA PHE A 100 1.74 1.60 19.65
C PHE A 100 2.81 1.19 20.67
N GLN A 101 2.43 0.94 21.93
CA GLN A 101 3.30 0.41 22.98
C GLN A 101 3.84 -1.00 22.67
N GLU A 102 3.17 -1.77 21.82
CA GLU A 102 3.64 -3.11 21.41
C GLU A 102 4.91 -3.04 20.54
N PHE A 103 5.15 -1.92 19.86
CA PHE A 103 6.34 -1.71 19.04
C PHE A 103 7.49 -1.12 19.87
N SER A 104 8.09 -1.97 20.70
CA SER A 104 9.30 -1.64 21.47
C SER A 104 10.38 -1.03 20.56
N GLY A 105 10.74 0.24 20.79
CA GLY A 105 11.75 0.97 20.01
C GLY A 105 11.21 1.95 18.97
N MET A 106 9.89 2.10 18.81
CA MET A 106 9.31 3.14 17.96
C MET A 106 9.34 4.50 18.68
N HIS A 107 10.15 5.44 18.19
CA HIS A 107 10.16 6.83 18.68
C HIS A 107 9.48 7.74 17.65
N ILE A 108 8.24 8.15 17.93
CA ILE A 108 7.52 9.11 17.11
C ILE A 108 8.11 10.50 17.38
N ALA A 109 8.95 10.97 16.47
CA ALA A 109 9.48 12.34 16.52
C ALA A 109 8.48 13.32 15.87
N SER A 110 8.32 14.49 16.49
CA SER A 110 7.55 15.59 15.88
C SER A 110 8.27 16.09 14.63
N LEU A 111 7.54 16.22 13.51
CA LEU A 111 8.11 16.74 12.27
C LEU A 111 8.51 18.19 12.41
N ASN A 112 9.65 18.53 11.80
CA ASN A 112 10.03 19.91 11.64
C ASN A 112 9.06 20.67 10.74
N ASN A 113 9.03 22.01 10.90
CA ASN A 113 8.09 22.88 10.19
C ASN A 113 8.19 22.81 8.66
N VAL A 114 9.38 22.50 8.13
CA VAL A 114 9.61 22.44 6.67
C VAL A 114 9.00 21.16 6.08
N LEU A 115 9.16 20.03 6.77
CA LEU A 115 8.52 18.77 6.38
C LEU A 115 7.01 18.83 6.58
N ALA A 116 6.54 19.41 7.69
CA ALA A 116 5.12 19.55 8.02
C ALA A 116 4.37 20.58 7.14
N GLN A 117 5.06 21.38 6.32
CA GLN A 117 4.46 22.48 5.57
C GLN A 117 3.31 21.99 4.66
N GLY A 118 2.13 22.59 4.80
CA GLY A 118 0.95 22.22 4.00
C GLY A 118 0.28 20.91 4.43
N MET A 119 0.64 20.34 5.59
CA MET A 119 -0.14 19.28 6.22
C MET A 119 -1.17 19.90 7.18
N ASN A 120 -2.37 19.32 7.25
CA ASN A 120 -3.27 19.58 8.38
C ASN A 120 -2.84 18.75 9.60
N HIS A 121 -3.40 19.04 10.78
CA HIS A 121 -3.06 18.35 12.03
C HIS A 121 -3.18 16.83 11.92
N LYS A 122 -4.27 16.36 11.29
CA LYS A 122 -4.49 14.95 10.97
C LYS A 122 -3.31 14.40 10.18
N LYS A 123 -3.08 14.89 8.96
CA LYS A 123 -2.04 14.43 8.04
C LYS A 123 -0.66 14.40 8.68
N LYS A 124 -0.33 15.42 9.49
CA LYS A 124 0.93 15.48 10.24
C LYS A 124 1.07 14.28 11.17
N HIS A 125 0.08 14.05 12.03
CA HIS A 125 0.05 12.90 12.94
C HIS A 125 0.12 11.56 12.18
N GLU A 126 -0.61 11.45 11.06
CA GLU A 126 -0.60 10.24 10.23
C GLU A 126 0.81 9.92 9.70
N VAL A 127 1.51 10.94 9.19
CA VAL A 127 2.86 10.81 8.62
C VAL A 127 3.89 10.55 9.71
N GLU A 128 3.77 11.19 10.88
CA GLU A 128 4.65 10.95 12.04
C GLU A 128 4.63 9.49 12.48
N ALA A 129 3.44 8.95 12.72
CA ALA A 129 3.27 7.57 13.16
C ALA A 129 3.76 6.57 12.09
N LEU A 130 3.31 6.74 10.83
CA LEU A 130 3.65 5.78 9.78
C LEU A 130 5.14 5.81 9.42
N SER A 131 5.77 6.99 9.38
CA SER A 131 7.20 7.08 9.06
C SER A 131 8.09 6.45 10.14
N ALA A 132 7.73 6.58 11.41
CA ALA A 132 8.42 5.93 12.52
C ALA A 132 8.32 4.40 12.42
N LEU A 133 7.13 3.89 12.13
CA LEU A 133 6.89 2.45 11.95
C LEU A 133 7.67 1.90 10.75
N VAL A 134 7.58 2.56 9.59
CA VAL A 134 8.30 2.13 8.38
C VAL A 134 9.80 2.15 8.59
N SER A 135 10.34 3.14 9.30
CA SER A 135 11.77 3.20 9.64
C SER A 135 12.20 2.07 10.57
N LEU A 136 11.40 1.75 11.59
CA LEU A 136 11.66 0.64 12.49
C LEU A 136 11.71 -0.68 11.71
N VAL A 137 10.70 -0.93 10.88
CA VAL A 137 10.60 -2.11 10.03
C VAL A 137 11.79 -2.20 9.07
N ALA A 138 12.11 -1.11 8.36
CA ALA A 138 13.24 -1.06 7.44
C ALA A 138 14.56 -1.42 8.13
N LYS A 139 14.79 -0.93 9.35
CA LYS A 139 15.96 -1.31 10.16
C LYS A 139 15.96 -2.79 10.54
N GLN A 140 14.82 -3.34 10.95
CA GLN A 140 14.70 -4.74 11.37
C GLN A 140 14.99 -5.70 10.21
N VAL A 141 14.52 -5.38 9.00
CA VAL A 141 14.71 -6.23 7.81
C VAL A 141 15.98 -5.89 7.02
N GLY A 142 16.77 -4.90 7.47
CA GLY A 142 17.98 -4.45 6.77
C GLY A 142 17.73 -3.68 5.46
N ALA A 143 16.50 -3.24 5.21
CA ALA A 143 16.13 -2.49 4.02
C ALA A 143 16.62 -1.04 4.08
N ARG A 144 17.26 -0.60 3.00
CA ARG A 144 17.66 0.81 2.79
C ARG A 144 16.71 1.58 1.89
N THR A 145 15.87 0.87 1.13
CA THR A 145 14.99 1.44 0.13
C THR A 145 13.53 1.13 0.46
N VAL A 146 12.71 2.19 0.46
CA VAL A 146 11.27 2.14 0.67
C VAL A 146 10.55 2.52 -0.62
N VAL A 147 9.52 1.76 -0.98
CA VAL A 147 8.62 2.09 -2.08
C VAL A 147 7.34 2.67 -1.48
N ASP A 148 7.13 3.98 -1.63
CA ASP A 148 5.92 4.70 -1.20
C ASP A 148 4.87 4.65 -2.31
N VAL A 149 3.88 3.78 -2.16
CA VAL A 149 2.82 3.53 -3.14
C VAL A 149 1.66 4.49 -2.91
N GLY A 150 1.27 5.22 -3.95
CA GLY A 150 0.27 6.29 -3.84
C GLY A 150 0.81 7.48 -3.05
N ALA A 151 2.04 7.89 -3.37
CA ALA A 151 2.77 8.94 -2.67
C ALA A 151 2.05 10.29 -2.63
N GLY A 152 1.14 10.56 -3.57
CA GLY A 152 0.39 11.82 -3.64
C GLY A 152 1.33 13.01 -3.76
N GLN A 153 1.22 13.94 -2.81
CA GLN A 153 2.11 15.11 -2.74
C GLN A 153 3.47 14.81 -2.06
N GLY A 154 3.75 13.53 -1.79
CA GLY A 154 5.06 13.05 -1.34
C GLY A 154 5.34 13.22 0.14
N TYR A 155 4.34 13.56 0.96
CA TYR A 155 4.51 13.86 2.38
C TYR A 155 5.26 12.77 3.15
N LEU A 156 4.85 11.51 3.02
CA LEU A 156 5.51 10.36 3.65
C LEU A 156 6.92 10.16 3.09
N ALA A 157 7.05 10.13 1.76
CA ALA A 157 8.34 10.01 1.09
C ALA A 157 9.39 11.03 1.55
N GLN A 158 8.99 12.30 1.74
CA GLN A 158 9.91 13.33 2.21
C GLN A 158 10.43 13.06 3.63
N VAL A 159 9.55 12.64 4.54
CA VAL A 159 9.95 12.36 5.93
C VAL A 159 10.88 11.16 5.98
N LEU A 160 10.55 10.08 5.26
CA LEU A 160 11.39 8.89 5.17
C LEU A 160 12.79 9.19 4.61
N ALA A 161 12.86 10.06 3.59
CA ALA A 161 14.13 10.46 2.99
C ALA A 161 14.97 11.39 3.86
N PHE A 162 14.38 12.47 4.38
CA PHE A 162 15.16 13.54 5.02
C PHE A 162 15.38 13.33 6.52
N ASP A 163 14.39 12.83 7.25
CA ASP A 163 14.53 12.60 8.70
C ASP A 163 15.09 11.20 8.99
N TYR A 164 14.65 10.18 8.24
CA TYR A 164 15.10 8.79 8.44
C TYR A 164 16.23 8.33 7.51
N GLN A 165 16.66 9.16 6.55
CA GLN A 165 17.78 8.87 5.64
C GLN A 165 17.60 7.56 4.84
N LEU A 166 16.36 7.23 4.50
CA LEU A 166 16.05 6.08 3.65
C LEU A 166 16.02 6.50 2.18
N SER A 167 16.43 5.61 1.29
CA SER A 167 16.18 5.79 -0.13
C SER A 167 14.69 5.56 -0.39
N VAL A 168 14.01 6.49 -1.07
CA VAL A 168 12.57 6.37 -1.30
C VAL A 168 12.25 6.42 -2.79
N ILE A 169 11.47 5.44 -3.25
CA ILE A 169 10.85 5.44 -4.57
C ILE A 169 9.38 5.80 -4.37
N ALA A 170 9.00 7.02 -4.73
CA ALA A 170 7.64 7.53 -4.59
C ALA A 170 6.84 7.24 -5.86
N ILE A 171 5.83 6.37 -5.79
CA ILE A 171 5.01 5.96 -6.94
C ILE A 171 3.63 6.61 -6.85
N ASP A 172 3.20 7.29 -7.92
CA ASP A 172 1.83 7.79 -8.05
C ASP A 172 1.33 7.62 -9.49
N ALA A 173 0.02 7.43 -9.67
CA ALA A 173 -0.59 7.32 -11.00
C ALA A 173 -0.85 8.68 -11.67
N CYS A 174 -0.82 9.76 -10.88
CA CYS A 174 -1.06 11.12 -11.30
C CYS A 174 0.26 11.86 -11.55
N SER A 175 0.50 12.27 -12.80
CA SER A 175 1.69 13.06 -13.15
C SER A 175 1.76 14.42 -12.45
N HIS A 176 0.61 14.98 -12.04
CA HIS A 176 0.60 16.23 -11.28
C HIS A 176 1.20 16.03 -9.87
N HIS A 177 0.82 14.94 -9.20
CA HIS A 177 1.37 14.54 -7.92
C HIS A 177 2.87 14.27 -8.01
N GLY A 178 3.33 13.65 -9.10
CA GLY A 178 4.74 13.46 -9.36
C GLY A 178 5.54 14.78 -9.34
N LYS A 179 5.09 15.75 -10.15
CA LYS A 179 5.71 17.10 -10.21
C LYS A 179 5.70 17.83 -8.86
N ILE A 180 4.60 17.73 -8.10
CA ILE A 180 4.50 18.34 -6.77
C ILE A 180 5.53 17.72 -5.82
N THR A 181 5.64 16.39 -5.83
CA THR A 181 6.58 15.65 -4.98
C THR A 181 8.02 16.02 -5.28
N ASP A 182 8.42 16.09 -6.55
CA ASP A 182 9.78 16.50 -6.96
C ASP A 182 10.09 17.93 -6.54
N ALA A 183 9.18 18.87 -6.82
CA ALA A 183 9.35 20.27 -6.44
C ALA A 183 9.44 20.44 -4.91
N ARG A 184 8.71 19.61 -4.15
CA ARG A 184 8.76 19.58 -2.69
C ARG A 184 10.10 19.02 -2.19
N ALA A 185 10.56 17.92 -2.77
CA ALA A 185 11.84 17.29 -2.44
C ALA A 185 13.00 18.27 -2.63
N GLU A 186 13.03 18.96 -3.77
CA GLU A 186 14.05 19.96 -4.08
C GLU A 186 14.04 21.15 -3.11
N ARG A 187 12.87 21.62 -2.71
CA ARG A 187 12.74 22.71 -1.72
C ARG A 187 13.29 22.31 -0.36
N ILE A 188 12.95 21.11 0.10
CA ILE A 188 13.40 20.58 1.39
C ILE A 188 14.91 20.35 1.35
N ARG A 189 15.43 19.72 0.29
CA ARG A 189 16.87 19.52 0.07
C ARG A 189 17.64 20.82 0.18
N LYS A 190 17.18 21.88 -0.49
CA LYS A 190 17.81 23.21 -0.43
C LYS A 190 17.81 23.77 1.00
N HIS A 191 16.72 23.62 1.74
CA HIS A 191 16.63 24.05 3.13
C HIS A 191 17.66 23.33 4.02
N TYR A 192 17.73 22.01 3.94
CA TYR A 192 18.68 21.21 4.72
C TYR A 192 20.13 21.48 4.31
N ALA A 193 20.42 21.60 3.01
CA ALA A 193 21.75 21.95 2.52
C ALA A 193 22.20 23.34 3.02
N ALA A 194 21.29 24.32 3.05
CA ALA A 194 21.57 25.64 3.60
C ALA A 194 21.82 25.61 5.13
N LYS A 195 21.08 24.77 5.86
CA LYS A 195 21.27 24.57 7.31
C LYS A 195 22.62 23.92 7.62
N MET A 196 23.04 22.91 6.84
CA MET A 196 24.33 22.24 7.00
C MET A 196 25.52 23.15 6.68
N ARG A 197 25.39 24.07 5.70
CA ARG A 197 26.43 25.08 5.43
C ARG A 197 26.64 26.06 6.59
N LYS A 198 25.63 26.29 7.43
CA LYS A 198 25.72 27.17 8.61
C LYS A 198 26.26 26.44 9.84
N ASN A 199 26.00 25.14 9.95
CA ASN A 199 26.43 24.30 11.07
C ASN A 199 27.59 23.42 10.60
N CYS A 200 28.83 23.91 10.74
CA CYS A 200 30.05 23.27 10.24
C CYS A 200 30.26 21.87 10.86
N SER A 201 29.66 20.83 10.28
CA SER A 201 29.82 19.41 10.64
C SER A 201 29.27 18.50 9.53
N GLU A 202 30.01 17.43 9.21
CA GLU A 202 29.71 16.28 8.32
C GLU A 202 28.81 16.51 7.09
N GLN A 203 29.38 16.33 5.89
CA GLN A 203 28.59 16.18 4.66
C GLN A 203 27.81 14.86 4.72
N ARG A 204 26.59 14.88 5.26
CA ARG A 204 25.62 13.80 5.05
C ARG A 204 24.87 14.06 3.75
N GLU A 205 25.07 13.21 2.76
CA GLU A 205 24.26 13.22 1.55
C GLU A 205 22.85 12.75 1.89
N PHE A 206 21.85 13.61 1.67
CA PHE A 206 20.45 13.24 1.78
C PHE A 206 20.02 12.53 0.50
N SER A 207 19.52 11.31 0.61
CA SER A 207 18.88 10.61 -0.51
C SER A 207 17.52 11.24 -0.80
N VAL A 208 17.46 12.07 -1.83
CA VAL A 208 16.20 12.69 -2.29
C VAL A 208 15.27 11.57 -2.78
N PRO A 209 13.96 11.61 -2.46
CA PRO A 209 13.01 10.68 -3.03
C PRO A 209 13.06 10.72 -4.57
N LYS A 210 13.10 9.55 -5.19
CA LYS A 210 12.96 9.39 -6.64
C LYS A 210 11.49 9.18 -6.96
N THR A 211 10.89 10.11 -7.70
CA THR A 211 9.48 10.01 -8.04
C THR A 211 9.28 9.28 -9.35
N VAL A 212 8.38 8.31 -9.34
CA VAL A 212 7.98 7.51 -10.50
C VAL A 212 6.49 7.72 -10.73
N THR A 213 6.14 8.29 -11.89
CA THR A 213 4.74 8.35 -12.30
C THR A 213 4.39 7.10 -13.08
N CYS A 214 3.40 6.34 -12.62
CA CYS A 214 2.96 5.11 -13.28
C CYS A 214 1.53 5.24 -13.81
N ARG A 215 1.37 5.36 -15.15
CA ARG A 215 0.09 5.00 -15.77
C ARG A 215 0.09 3.50 -16.01
N VAL A 216 -0.46 2.75 -15.06
CA VAL A 216 -0.62 1.30 -15.21
C VAL A 216 -1.63 1.05 -16.32
N LEU A 217 -1.13 0.71 -17.51
CA LEU A 217 -1.93 0.23 -18.64
C LEU A 217 -1.64 -1.26 -18.94
N SER A 218 -0.50 -1.79 -18.48
CA SER A 218 -0.13 -3.21 -18.57
C SER A 218 0.98 -3.58 -17.55
N SER A 219 1.32 -4.87 -17.50
CA SER A 219 2.36 -5.44 -16.62
C SER A 219 3.78 -4.93 -16.96
N ASP A 220 4.05 -4.59 -18.23
CA ASP A 220 5.42 -4.41 -18.73
C ASP A 220 6.09 -3.13 -18.20
N THR A 221 5.32 -2.06 -17.98
CA THR A 221 5.82 -0.76 -17.48
C THR A 221 6.43 -0.84 -16.08
N LEU A 222 6.07 -1.86 -15.30
CA LEU A 222 6.53 -2.05 -13.92
C LEU A 222 7.86 -2.84 -13.85
N SER A 223 8.14 -3.70 -14.83
CA SER A 223 9.43 -4.42 -14.95
C SER A 223 10.62 -3.48 -15.19
N ALA A 224 10.38 -2.35 -15.86
CA ALA A 224 11.38 -1.29 -16.04
C ALA A 224 11.76 -0.61 -14.72
N LEU A 225 10.87 -0.58 -13.72
CA LEU A 225 11.13 0.03 -12.41
C LEU A 225 12.04 -0.82 -11.54
N SER A 226 11.91 -2.15 -11.62
CA SER A 226 12.78 -3.09 -10.90
C SER A 226 14.21 -3.14 -11.45
N ASN A 227 14.40 -2.75 -12.72
CA ASN A 227 15.68 -2.85 -13.42
C ASN A 227 16.44 -1.52 -13.48
N SER A 228 15.92 -0.42 -12.92
CA SER A 228 16.66 0.84 -12.85
C SER A 228 17.85 0.68 -11.89
N PRO A 229 19.10 0.69 -12.40
CA PRO A 229 20.25 0.79 -11.53
C PRO A 229 20.20 2.17 -10.88
N VAL A 230 20.51 2.25 -9.59
CA VAL A 230 20.87 3.52 -8.95
C VAL A 230 22.22 3.92 -9.52
N GLU A 231 22.24 4.53 -10.71
CA GLU A 231 23.42 5.23 -11.17
C GLU A 231 23.59 6.47 -10.30
N ASN A 232 24.72 6.52 -9.60
CA ASN A 232 25.28 7.74 -9.06
C ASN A 232 25.67 8.59 -10.25
N ASP A 233 24.90 9.62 -10.59
CA ASP A 233 25.40 10.63 -11.51
C ASP A 233 25.10 12.06 -11.03
N HIS A 234 26.21 12.75 -10.81
CA HIS A 234 26.30 14.18 -10.90
C HIS A 234 25.84 14.63 -12.30
N ALA A 235 25.00 15.66 -12.31
CA ALA A 235 24.61 16.50 -13.45
C ALA A 235 23.43 16.03 -14.31
N GLY A 236 22.41 16.91 -14.36
CA GLY A 236 21.57 17.10 -15.55
C GLY A 236 20.17 16.54 -15.46
N ASN A 237 19.19 17.42 -15.29
CA ASN A 237 17.75 17.18 -15.50
C ASN A 237 17.49 16.32 -16.74
N GLN A 238 16.86 15.15 -16.59
CA GLN A 238 16.16 14.49 -17.69
C GLN A 238 14.72 14.17 -17.30
N HIS A 239 13.82 14.94 -17.92
CA HIS A 239 12.38 14.75 -17.92
C HIS A 239 12.05 13.54 -18.79
N LEU A 240 11.95 12.34 -18.21
CA LEU A 240 11.50 11.14 -18.92
C LEU A 240 9.97 11.18 -19.14
N SER A 241 9.56 11.92 -20.15
CA SER A 241 8.24 11.76 -20.77
C SER A 241 8.35 10.75 -21.90
N GLN A 242 8.32 9.45 -21.59
CA GLN A 242 8.25 8.42 -22.62
C GLN A 242 6.78 8.12 -22.96
N LYS A 243 6.31 8.75 -24.05
CA LYS A 243 5.12 8.31 -24.78
C LYS A 243 5.48 7.00 -25.48
N CYS A 244 4.99 5.85 -25.01
CA CYS A 244 5.00 4.62 -25.82
C CYS A 244 3.64 4.48 -26.51
N SER A 245 3.62 4.88 -27.78
CA SER A 245 2.57 4.54 -28.73
C SER A 245 2.64 3.04 -29.06
N VAL A 246 1.50 2.37 -28.89
CA VAL A 246 1.29 0.97 -29.23
C VAL A 246 1.47 0.76 -30.74
N SER A 247 2.37 -0.14 -31.12
CA SER A 247 2.29 -0.85 -32.40
C SER A 247 2.44 -2.35 -32.12
N GLN A 248 1.67 -3.12 -32.89
CA GLN A 248 1.14 -4.45 -32.61
C GLN A 248 2.16 -5.62 -32.59
N PRO A 249 1.72 -6.83 -32.16
CA PRO A 249 2.58 -7.89 -31.63
C PRO A 249 3.08 -8.84 -32.71
N SER A 250 4.36 -9.21 -32.67
CA SER A 250 4.84 -10.42 -33.34
C SER A 250 5.81 -11.19 -32.47
N ARG A 251 5.30 -12.34 -32.01
CA ARG A 251 5.96 -13.64 -31.83
C ARG A 251 7.47 -13.63 -31.64
N LEU A 252 7.92 -13.60 -30.39
CA LEU A 252 9.06 -14.38 -29.90
C LEU A 252 8.75 -14.72 -28.43
N ALA A 253 7.87 -15.70 -28.25
CA ALA A 253 7.82 -16.47 -27.02
C ALA A 253 8.84 -17.60 -27.18
N GLU A 254 9.51 -17.92 -26.07
CA GLU A 254 10.64 -18.85 -25.95
C GLU A 254 11.99 -18.16 -26.12
N ASP A 255 12.87 -18.45 -25.16
CA ASP A 255 14.22 -17.92 -24.97
C ASP A 255 14.29 -16.47 -24.45
N ILE A 256 14.28 -16.35 -23.12
CA ILE A 256 15.37 -15.76 -22.31
C ILE A 256 14.90 -15.89 -20.85
N LEU A 257 15.32 -16.97 -20.18
CA LEU A 257 15.55 -16.93 -18.74
C LEU A 257 16.93 -16.28 -18.56
N PRO A 258 17.07 -15.08 -17.98
CA PRO A 258 18.34 -14.69 -17.41
C PRO A 258 18.30 -15.10 -15.95
N SER A 259 19.01 -16.19 -15.66
CA SER A 259 19.65 -16.43 -14.38
C SER A 259 20.43 -15.17 -13.96
N ARG A 260 19.78 -14.29 -13.20
CA ARG A 260 20.43 -13.18 -12.50
C ARG A 260 20.51 -13.54 -11.04
N SER A 261 21.73 -13.54 -10.50
CA SER A 261 21.98 -13.51 -9.07
C SER A 261 21.20 -12.34 -8.48
N TYR A 262 20.11 -12.63 -7.76
CA TYR A 262 19.36 -11.63 -7.03
C TYR A 262 20.31 -11.04 -5.99
N SER A 263 20.73 -9.79 -6.15
CA SER A 263 21.29 -9.04 -5.04
C SER A 263 20.20 -8.97 -3.97
N ASP A 264 20.45 -9.53 -2.78
CA ASP A 264 19.58 -9.52 -1.58
C ASP A 264 19.24 -8.10 -1.13
N SER A 265 18.50 -7.36 -1.95
CA SER A 265 18.05 -6.00 -1.67
C SER A 265 16.67 -6.13 -1.04
N THR A 266 16.63 -6.21 0.29
CA THR A 266 15.38 -6.15 1.03
C THR A 266 14.77 -4.77 0.83
N LEU A 267 13.53 -4.74 0.35
CA LEU A 267 12.75 -3.53 0.09
C LEU A 267 11.54 -3.51 0.99
N VAL A 268 11.15 -2.33 1.48
CA VAL A 268 9.91 -2.13 2.24
C VAL A 268 8.91 -1.42 1.37
N ILE A 269 7.70 -1.96 1.24
CA ILE A 269 6.59 -1.30 0.58
C ILE A 269 5.72 -0.63 1.67
N ALA A 270 5.41 0.65 1.47
CA ALA A 270 4.55 1.42 2.35
C ALA A 270 3.60 2.30 1.54
N GLY A 271 2.52 2.78 2.15
CA GLY A 271 1.63 3.75 1.52
C GLY A 271 0.61 4.27 2.51
N LEU A 272 0.48 5.60 2.60
CA LEU A 272 -0.41 6.22 3.60
C LEU A 272 -1.88 6.18 3.18
N HIS A 273 -2.16 6.55 1.93
CA HIS A 273 -3.50 6.52 1.34
C HIS A 273 -3.41 5.94 -0.07
N ALA A 274 -2.77 4.78 -0.17
CA ALA A 274 -2.54 4.13 -1.45
C ALA A 274 -3.88 3.78 -2.12
N CYS A 275 -4.07 4.26 -3.35
CA CYS A 275 -5.28 3.99 -4.14
C CYS A 275 -5.47 2.47 -4.32
N GLY A 276 -6.72 1.99 -4.25
CA GLY A 276 -7.03 0.55 -4.32
C GLY A 276 -6.41 -0.16 -5.52
N ASP A 277 -6.54 0.41 -6.73
CA ASP A 277 -6.00 -0.20 -7.95
C ASP A 277 -4.46 -0.26 -7.96
N LEU A 278 -3.80 0.78 -7.46
CA LEU A 278 -2.34 0.85 -7.42
C LEU A 278 -1.78 -0.11 -6.37
N SER A 279 -2.39 -0.17 -5.19
CA SER A 279 -2.03 -1.10 -4.10
C SER A 279 -2.15 -2.56 -4.53
N VAL A 280 -3.30 -2.94 -5.12
CA VAL A 280 -3.54 -4.31 -5.61
C VAL A 280 -2.59 -4.65 -6.75
N THR A 281 -2.34 -3.70 -7.65
CA THR A 281 -1.37 -3.90 -8.73
C THR A 281 0.01 -4.17 -8.15
N MET A 282 0.52 -3.34 -7.25
CA MET A 282 1.84 -3.53 -6.62
C MET A 282 1.94 -4.86 -5.87
N LEU A 283 0.86 -5.28 -5.18
CA LEU A 283 0.81 -6.58 -4.49
C LEU A 283 0.95 -7.78 -5.43
N ARG A 284 0.48 -7.71 -6.68
CA ARG A 284 0.68 -8.80 -7.67
C ARG A 284 2.16 -9.03 -8.00
N TRP A 285 3.03 -8.08 -7.69
CA TRP A 285 4.48 -8.16 -7.91
C TRP A 285 5.27 -8.60 -6.66
N VAL A 286 4.57 -8.88 -5.55
CA VAL A 286 5.15 -9.34 -4.29
C VAL A 286 5.93 -10.67 -4.32
N PRO A 287 5.87 -11.59 -5.32
CA PRO A 287 6.85 -12.68 -5.36
C PRO A 287 8.33 -12.22 -5.30
N TYR A 288 8.61 -10.93 -5.45
CA TYR A 288 9.95 -10.33 -5.35
C TYR A 288 10.17 -9.39 -4.14
N PHE A 289 9.20 -9.23 -3.23
CA PHE A 289 9.29 -8.24 -2.15
C PHE A 289 8.93 -8.87 -0.79
N ILE A 290 9.78 -8.66 0.21
CA ILE A 290 9.44 -9.00 1.60
C ILE A 290 8.28 -8.10 2.02
N LEU A 291 7.11 -8.72 2.21
CA LEU A 291 5.88 -8.03 2.56
C LEU A 291 5.91 -7.68 4.05
N CYS A 292 5.95 -6.39 4.37
CA CYS A 292 5.46 -5.93 5.67
C CYS A 292 3.98 -5.64 5.54
N SER A 293 3.23 -6.22 6.47
CA SER A 293 1.78 -6.26 6.55
C SER A 293 1.14 -4.89 6.26
N PHE A 294 0.07 -4.93 5.45
CA PHE A 294 -0.86 -3.82 5.27
C PHE A 294 -1.49 -3.45 6.62
N LEU A 295 -0.87 -2.52 7.34
CA LEU A 295 -1.51 -1.84 8.46
C LEU A 295 -2.29 -0.68 7.87
N ASN A 296 -3.59 -0.90 7.65
CA ASN A 296 -4.57 0.19 7.59
C ASN A 296 -4.66 0.80 9.00
N LEU A 297 -3.60 1.47 9.42
CA LEU A 297 -3.60 2.32 10.58
C LEU A 297 -4.37 3.56 10.17
N MET A 298 -5.67 3.56 10.45
CA MET A 298 -6.53 4.69 10.80
C MET A 298 -7.91 4.54 10.20
N ARG A 299 -8.87 4.21 11.08
CA ARG A 299 -10.17 4.85 11.02
C ARG A 299 -10.38 5.69 12.28
N TRP A 300 -10.95 6.85 12.01
CA TRP A 300 -11.42 7.88 12.92
C TRP A 300 -12.74 7.46 13.54
#